data_AF-A0A2M7H7C3-F1
#
_entry.id   AF-A0A2M7H7C3-F1
#
_cell.length_a   1.000
_cell.length_b   1.000
_cell.length_c   1.000
_cell.angle_alpha   90.00
_cell.angle_beta   90.00
_cell.angle_gamma   90.00
#
_symmetry.space_group_name_H-M   'P 1'
#
loop_
_entity.id
_entity.type
_entity.pdbx_description
1 polymer ?
#
loop_
_entity_poly.entity_id
_entity_poly.type
_entity_poly.pdbx_seq_one_letter_code
_entity_poly.pdbx_strand_id
1 'polypeptide(L)' 'MQRLRVRFGRGEEVKFIAHLDIVRFWERAFRRAEIPLAYSQGFTPHPRISLAAPLPVGVTSEFELMDVWLKQWMPPKS' A
#
# COMPACT_ATOMS: atom_id res chain seq x y z
N MET A 1 -11.81 9.79 8.54
CA MET A 1 -11.08 8.57 8.13
C MET A 1 -11.65 8.11 6.79
N GLN A 2 -10.85 8.05 5.73
CA GLN A 2 -11.25 7.58 4.40
C GLN A 2 -10.54 6.26 4.09
N ARG A 3 -11.21 5.29 3.47
CA ARG A 3 -10.59 4.06 2.96
C ARG A 3 -10.56 4.11 1.44
N LEU A 4 -9.38 3.92 0.85
CA LEU A 4 -9.17 3.82 -0.59
C LEU A 4 -8.75 2.39 -0.94
N ARG A 5 -9.31 1.86 -2.03
CA ARG A 5 -8.88 0.60 -2.63
C ARG A 5 -8.05 0.90 -3.87
N VAL A 6 -6.82 0.41 -3.88
CA VAL A 6 -5.85 0.58 -4.96
C VAL A 6 -5.67 -0.76 -5.65
N ARG A 7 -5.71 -0.74 -6.99
CA ARG A 7 -5.31 -1.87 -7.83
C ARG A 7 -3.90 -1.60 -8.34
N PHE A 8 -3.02 -2.58 -8.24
CA PHE A 8 -1.66 -2.48 -8.77
C PHE A 8 -1.21 -3.81 -9.36
N GLY A 9 -0.19 -3.78 -10.21
CA GLY A 9 0.43 -4.98 -10.77
C GLY A 9 1.83 -5.21 -10.19
N ARG A 10 2.28 -6.46 -10.21
CA ARG A 10 3.66 -6.88 -9.96
C ARG A 10 4.22 -7.51 -11.24
N GLY A 11 5.02 -6.74 -11.97
CA GLY A 11 5.68 -7.16 -13.21
C GLY A 11 6.97 -7.94 -12.99
N GLU A 12 7.61 -8.27 -14.11
CA GLU A 12 8.86 -9.06 -14.16
C GLU A 12 10.02 -8.38 -13.41
N GLU A 13 10.10 -7.05 -13.46
CA GLU A 13 11.17 -6.25 -12.87
C GLU A 13 11.12 -6.24 -11.33
N VAL A 14 9.95 -6.55 -10.75
CA VAL A 14 9.67 -6.42 -9.32
C VAL A 14 9.18 -7.73 -8.67
N LYS A 15 9.15 -8.83 -9.42
CA LYS A 15 8.64 -10.13 -8.94
C LYS A 15 9.43 -10.73 -7.77
N PHE A 16 10.67 -10.32 -7.59
CA PHE A 16 11.54 -10.78 -6.49
C PHE A 16 11.41 -9.95 -5.21
N ILE A 17 10.58 -8.90 -5.20
CA ILE A 17 10.35 -8.10 -3.99
C ILE A 17 9.45 -8.87 -3.03
N ALA A 18 9.92 -9.04 -1.79
CA ALA A 18 9.17 -9.69 -0.72
C ALA A 18 7.94 -8.88 -0.30
N HIS A 19 6.93 -9.56 0.27
CA HIS A 19 5.68 -8.95 0.70
C HIS A 19 5.87 -7.73 1.62
N LEU A 20 6.74 -7.82 2.63
CA LEU A 20 7.00 -6.72 3.55
C LEU A 20 7.66 -5.52 2.85
N ASP A 21 8.51 -5.78 1.86
CA ASP A 21 9.17 -4.72 1.10
C ASP A 21 8.20 -4.01 0.15
N ILE A 22 7.17 -4.71 -0.36
CA ILE A 22 6.03 -4.09 -1.07
C ILE A 22 5.26 -3.15 -0.14
N VAL A 23 4.94 -3.58 1.09
CA VAL A 23 4.25 -2.73 2.07
C VAL A 23 5.07 -1.49 2.39
N ARG A 24 6.38 -1.66 2.65
CA ARG A 24 7.31 -0.55 2.92
C ARG A 24 7.48 0.38 1.70
N PHE A 25 7.48 -0.17 0.49
CA PHE A 25 7.50 0.61 -0.75
C PHE A 25 6.27 1.52 -0.84
N TRP A 26 5.07 0.97 -0.64
CA TRP A 26 3.84 1.75 -0.66
C TRP A 26 3.79 2.82 0.43
N GLU A 27 4.22 2.49 1.65
CA GLU A 27 4.36 3.49 2.71
C GLU A 27 5.27 4.65 2.27
N ARG A 28 6.47 4.35 1.74
CA ARG A 28 7.39 5.40 1.26
C ARG A 28 6.80 6.21 0.11
N ALA A 29 6.14 5.55 -0.84
CA ALA A 29 5.51 6.22 -1.98
C ALA A 29 4.43 7.20 -1.52
N PHE A 30 3.53 6.76 -0.62
CA PHE A 30 2.49 7.61 -0.06
C PHE A 30 3.04 8.74 0.79
N ARG A 31 4.08 8.50 1.60
CA ARG A 31 4.75 9.56 2.36
C ARG A 31 5.40 10.59 1.44
N ARG A 32 6.06 10.16 0.36
CA ARG A 32 6.67 11.06 -0.63
C ARG A 32 5.64 11.87 -1.41
N ALA A 33 4.44 11.32 -1.61
CA ALA A 33 3.31 12.00 -2.23
C ALA A 33 2.49 12.85 -1.25
N GLU A 34 2.96 13.03 -0.01
CA GLU A 34 2.29 13.79 1.04
C GLU A 34 0.85 13.31 1.33
N ILE A 35 0.59 12.02 1.11
CA ILE A 35 -0.71 11.42 1.40
C ILE A 35 -0.84 11.22 2.92
N PRO A 36 -1.93 11.68 3.57
CA PRO A 36 -2.10 11.67 5.02
C PRO A 36 -2.52 10.27 5.51
N LEU A 37 -1.60 9.30 5.44
CA LEU A 37 -1.82 7.92 5.90
C LEU A 37 -2.26 7.88 7.37
N ALA A 38 -3.26 7.05 7.66
CA ALA A 38 -3.63 6.68 9.01
C ALA A 38 -2.64 5.65 9.56
N TYR A 39 -2.39 5.72 10.87
CA TYR A 39 -1.48 4.82 11.58
C TYR A 39 -2.24 4.08 12.68
N SER A 40 -1.73 2.91 13.10
CA SER A 40 -2.23 2.20 14.28
C SER A 40 -2.03 3.01 15.57
N GLN A 41 -2.84 2.75 16.59
CA GLN A 41 -2.78 3.41 17.90
C GLN A 41 -1.93 2.65 18.93
N GLY A 42 -1.07 1.73 18.47
CA GLY A 42 -0.20 0.94 19.36
C GLY A 42 1.11 1.66 19.71
N PHE A 43 1.91 1.04 20.58
CA PHE A 43 3.23 1.55 20.99
C PHE A 43 4.22 1.74 19.82
N THR A 44 4.06 0.97 18.74
CA THR A 44 4.76 1.19 17.46
C THR A 44 3.73 1.49 16.37
N PRO A 45 3.56 2.76 15.96
CA PRO A 45 2.59 3.12 14.94
C PRO A 45 3.05 2.59 13.58
N HIS A 46 2.22 1.74 12.98
CA HIS A 46 2.41 1.25 11.62
C HIS A 46 1.36 1.86 10.69
N PRO A 47 1.70 2.13 9.42
CA PRO A 47 0.72 2.63 8.46
C PRO A 47 -0.42 1.61 8.33
N ARG A 48 -1.65 2.09 8.30
CA ARG A 48 -2.82 1.26 8.01
C ARG A 48 -2.87 0.99 6.51
N ILE A 49 -2.18 -0.06 6.11
CA ILE A 49 -2.13 -0.63 4.77
C ILE A 49 -2.47 -2.12 4.89
N SER A 50 -3.35 -2.62 4.03
CA SER A 50 -3.72 -4.04 3.98
C SER A 50 -3.69 -4.51 2.54
N LEU A 51 -2.81 -5.47 2.26
CA LEU A 51 -2.78 -6.19 0.99
C LEU A 51 -3.78 -7.34 1.05
N ALA A 52 -4.54 -7.56 -0.03
CA ALA A 52 -5.58 -8.58 -0.07
C ALA A 52 -5.01 -10.01 0.06
N ALA A 53 -3.89 -10.28 -0.59
CA ALA A 53 -3.16 -11.53 -0.49
C ALA A 53 -1.65 -11.31 -0.65
N PRO A 54 -0.80 -12.11 0.02
CA PRO A 54 0.61 -12.16 -0.31
C PRO A 54 0.81 -12.97 -1.59
N LEU A 55 1.63 -12.46 -2.51
CA LEU A 55 2.02 -13.18 -3.73
C LEU A 55 3.43 -13.78 -3.56
N PRO A 56 3.64 -15.09 -3.80
CA PRO A 56 4.94 -15.75 -3.62
C PRO A 56 6.06 -15.08 -4.40
N VAL A 57 7.28 -15.08 -3.85
CA VAL A 57 8.44 -14.47 -4.53
C VAL A 57 8.67 -15.15 -5.89
N GLY A 58 8.94 -14.34 -6.92
CA GLY A 58 9.16 -14.81 -8.29
C GLY A 58 7.89 -14.89 -9.15
N VAL A 59 6.71 -14.63 -8.60
CA VAL A 59 5.42 -14.67 -9.33
C VAL A 59 5.00 -13.27 -9.79
N THR A 60 4.40 -13.16 -10.97
CA THR A 60 3.83 -11.91 -11.48
C THR A 60 2.30 -11.88 -11.34
N SER A 61 1.72 -10.69 -11.33
CA SER A 61 0.27 -10.49 -11.23
C SER A 61 -0.11 -9.13 -11.80
N GLU A 62 -1.18 -9.06 -12.57
CA GLU A 62 -1.68 -7.79 -13.11
C GLU A 62 -2.63 -7.08 -12.14
N PHE A 63 -3.25 -7.82 -11.22
CA PHE A 63 -4.36 -7.36 -10.39
C PHE A 63 -4.19 -7.75 -8.92
N GLU A 64 -3.31 -7.04 -8.24
CA GLU A 64 -3.24 -7.01 -6.78
C GLU A 64 -4.14 -5.92 -6.22
N LEU A 65 -4.70 -6.18 -5.03
CA LEU A 65 -5.55 -5.24 -4.31
C LEU A 65 -4.93 -4.84 -2.99
N MET A 66 -4.99 -3.54 -2.69
CA MET A 66 -4.56 -2.95 -1.44
C MET A 66 -5.61 -1.99 -0.92
N ASP A 67 -5.94 -2.08 0.36
CA ASP A 67 -6.69 -1.07 1.08
C ASP A 67 -5.73 -0.15 1.85
N VAL A 68 -5.97 1.15 1.76
CA VAL A 68 -5.19 2.21 2.41
C VAL A 68 -6.15 3.12 3.17
N TRP A 69 -5.81 3.44 4.41
CA TRP A 69 -6.61 4.33 5.24
C TRP A 69 -5.93 5.70 5.34
N LEU A 70 -6.71 6.75 5.13
CA LEU A 70 -6.28 8.14 5.25
C LEU A 70 -6.90 8.78 6.49
N LYS A 71 -6.10 9.58 7.20
CA LYS A 71 -6.52 10.35 8.38
C LYS A 71 -7.70 11.26 8.05
N GLN A 72 -7.63 11.92 6.90
CA GLN A 72 -8.63 12.86 6.40
C GLN A 72 -9.08 12.49 4.99
N TRP A 73 -10.25 12.98 4.60
CA TRP A 73 -10.72 12.84 3.22
C TRP A 73 -9.82 13.65 2.29
N MET A 74 -9.43 13.04 1.17
CA MET A 74 -8.78 13.73 0.07
C MET A 74 -9.72 13.79 -1.14
N PRO A 75 -10.01 14.98 -1.68
CA PRO A 75 -10.72 15.09 -2.94
C PRO A 75 -9.90 14.44 -4.07
N PRO A 76 -10.55 13.76 -5.03
CA PRO A 76 -9.91 13.42 -6.29
C PRO A 76 -9.37 14.68 -6.95
N LYS A 77 -8.10 14.69 -7.34
CA LYS A 77 -7.57 15.72 -8.24
C LYS A 77 -7.94 15.29 -9.65
N SER A 78 -8.75 16.11 -10.32
CA SER A 78 -9.11 15.97 -11.73
C SER A 78 -7.94 16.36 -12.62
#